data_AF-R6QHP3-F1
#
_entry.id   AF-R6QHP3-F1
#
_cell.length_a   1.000
_cell.length_b   1.000
_cell.length_c   1.000
_cell.angle_alpha   90.00
_cell.angle_beta   90.00
_cell.angle_gamma   90.00
#
_symmetry.space_group_name_H-M   'P 1'
#
loop_
_entity.id
_entity.type
_entity.pdbx_description
1 polymer ?
#
loop_
_entity_poly.entity_id
_entity_poly.type
_entity_poly.pdbx_seq_one_letter_code
_entity_poly.pdbx_strand_id
1 'polypeptide(L)'
;MKLKPREYARRVQRASPPSPLGKDCLWAFFVGGGICLLGEVLRQWYLAKGLEWELAGTLTSCTLVALSALFTTLGLYQKLAAKAGAGSLVPITGFANAVVSAAIEFKTEGRVLGTGAKMFTIAGPVIVYGTLAAVVYGVVLWGMGAMV
;
A
#
# COMPACT_ATOMS: atom_id res chain seq x y z
N MET A 1 21.61 29.60 23.38
CA MET A 1 22.55 28.47 23.24
C MET A 1 22.19 27.66 22.00
N LYS A 2 23.05 27.63 20.96
CA LYS A 2 22.86 26.74 19.80
C LYS A 2 23.52 25.39 20.13
N LEU A 3 22.71 24.35 20.36
CA LEU A 3 23.21 22.99 20.59
C LEU A 3 23.91 22.50 19.33
N LYS A 4 25.11 21.91 19.46
CA LYS A 4 25.81 21.29 18.33
C LYS A 4 24.98 20.12 17.81
N PRO A 5 24.78 19.97 16.49
CA PRO A 5 23.91 18.93 15.90
C PRO A 5 24.20 17.51 16.40
N ARG A 6 25.48 17.19 16.63
CA ARG A 6 25.94 15.88 17.14
C ARG A 6 25.59 15.61 18.61
N GLU A 7 25.52 16.63 19.44
CA GLU A 7 25.11 16.48 20.84
C GLU A 7 23.59 16.36 20.97
N TYR A 8 22.85 17.11 20.14
CA TYR A 8 21.41 16.98 20.05
C TYR A 8 21.01 15.56 19.59
N ALA A 9 21.62 15.04 18.52
CA ALA A 9 21.37 13.69 18.01
C ALA A 9 21.64 12.59 19.06
N ARG A 10 22.72 12.72 19.84
CA ARG A 10 23.03 11.78 20.93
C ARG A 10 22.04 11.84 22.09
N ARG A 11 21.53 13.03 22.42
CA ARG A 11 20.48 13.18 23.44
C ARG A 11 19.15 12.61 22.98
N VAL A 12 18.79 12.80 21.70
CA VAL A 12 17.59 12.18 21.10
C VAL A 12 17.72 10.65 21.11
N GLN A 13 18.84 10.08 20.67
CA GLN A 13 19.05 8.62 20.71
C GLN A 13 18.98 8.02 22.12
N ARG A 14 19.45 8.74 23.15
CA ARG A 14 19.33 8.29 24.55
C ARG A 14 17.93 8.45 25.12
N ALA A 15 17.16 9.42 24.63
CA ALA A 15 15.79 9.66 25.07
C ALA A 15 14.77 8.78 24.32
N SER A 16 15.10 8.30 23.12
CA SER A 16 14.27 7.40 22.33
C SER A 16 14.48 5.95 22.78
N PRO A 17 13.45 5.26 23.31
CA PRO A 17 13.56 3.83 23.60
C PRO A 17 13.81 3.05 22.30
N PRO A 18 14.62 1.97 22.32
CA PRO A 18 14.77 1.11 21.16
C PRO A 18 13.41 0.50 20.82
N SER A 19 12.93 0.72 19.60
CA SER A 19 11.72 0.07 19.11
C SER A 19 11.93 -1.46 19.12
N PRO A 20 10.95 -2.26 19.59
CA PRO A 20 11.06 -3.72 19.62
C PRO A 20 10.91 -4.29 18.20
N LEU A 21 11.93 -4.04 17.36
CA LEU A 21 11.93 -4.33 15.92
C LEU A 21 11.46 -5.75 15.60
N GLY A 22 11.93 -6.76 16.34
CA GLY A 22 11.52 -8.15 16.13
C GLY A 22 10.02 -8.39 16.35
N LYS A 23 9.44 -7.77 17.39
CA LYS A 23 8.00 -7.89 17.69
C LYS A 23 7.17 -7.17 16.62
N ASP A 24 7.60 -5.98 16.22
CA ASP A 24 6.89 -5.18 15.21
C ASP A 24 6.97 -5.83 13.83
N CYS A 25 8.11 -6.41 13.47
CA CYS A 25 8.27 -7.18 12.23
C CYS A 25 7.40 -8.44 12.22
N LEU A 26 7.38 -9.22 13.31
CA LEU A 26 6.50 -10.39 13.41
C LEU A 26 5.03 -10.00 13.31
N TRP A 27 4.63 -8.93 14.01
CA TRP A 27 3.27 -8.43 13.96
C TRP A 27 2.88 -7.94 12.56
N ALA A 28 3.75 -7.17 11.90
CA ALA A 28 3.55 -6.72 10.53
C ALA A 28 3.45 -7.90 9.54
N PHE A 29 4.26 -8.95 9.72
CA PHE A 29 4.20 -10.17 8.93
C PHE A 29 2.84 -10.87 9.07
N PHE A 30 2.34 -11.07 10.29
CA PHE A 30 1.04 -11.73 10.50
C PHE A 30 -0.12 -10.89 10.00
N VAL A 31 -0.10 -9.57 10.19
CA VAL A 31 -1.18 -8.72 9.69
C VAL A 31 -1.18 -8.63 8.17
N GLY A 32 -0.02 -8.38 7.57
CA GLY A 32 0.11 -8.35 6.10
C GLY A 32 -0.20 -9.71 5.48
N GLY A 33 0.33 -10.78 6.06
CA GLY A 33 0.04 -12.16 5.67
C GLY A 33 -1.44 -12.51 5.81
N GLY A 34 -2.12 -12.03 6.85
CA GLY A 34 -3.56 -12.20 7.02
C GLY A 34 -4.38 -11.51 5.94
N ILE A 35 -3.98 -10.30 5.51
CA ILE A 35 -4.61 -9.60 4.38
C ILE A 35 -4.39 -10.37 3.07
N CYS A 36 -3.17 -10.89 2.85
CA CYS A 36 -2.87 -11.72 1.68
C CYS A 36 -3.65 -13.04 1.68
N LEU A 37 -3.79 -13.69 2.85
CA LEU A 37 -4.61 -14.90 3.00
C LEU A 37 -6.08 -14.61 2.68
N LEU A 38 -6.62 -13.48 3.13
CA LEU A 38 -7.95 -13.01 2.75
C LEU A 38 -8.08 -12.84 1.22
N GLY A 39 -7.07 -12.26 0.59
CA GLY A 39 -7.00 -12.15 -0.88
C GLY A 39 -7.01 -13.52 -1.56
N GLU A 40 -6.24 -14.48 -1.04
CA GLU A 40 -6.21 -15.84 -1.59
C GLU A 40 -7.56 -16.54 -1.44
N VAL A 41 -8.23 -16.42 -0.29
CA VAL A 41 -9.58 -16.97 -0.09
C VAL A 41 -10.58 -16.36 -1.09
N LEU A 42 -10.53 -15.04 -1.32
CA LEU A 42 -11.35 -14.38 -2.34
C LEU A 42 -11.04 -14.90 -3.74
N ARG A 43 -9.76 -15.07 -4.07
CA ARG A 43 -9.32 -15.59 -5.37
C ARG A 43 -9.81 -17.01 -5.61
N GLN A 44 -9.66 -17.89 -4.62
CA GLN A 44 -10.16 -19.26 -4.68
C GLN A 44 -11.68 -19.29 -4.82
N TRP A 45 -12.40 -18.37 -4.17
CA TRP A 45 -13.84 -18.25 -4.35
C TRP A 45 -14.25 -17.82 -5.78
N TYR A 46 -13.50 -16.90 -6.40
CA TYR A 46 -13.71 -16.55 -7.82
C TYR A 46 -13.38 -17.73 -8.76
N LEU A 47 -12.28 -18.44 -8.51
CA LEU A 47 -11.92 -19.64 -9.28
C LEU A 47 -12.98 -20.73 -9.16
N ALA A 48 -13.50 -20.97 -7.95
CA ALA A 48 -14.56 -21.95 -7.71
C ALA A 48 -15.88 -21.60 -8.43
N LYS A 49 -16.06 -20.34 -8.82
CA LYS A 49 -17.18 -19.88 -9.66
C LYS A 49 -16.94 -20.07 -11.16
N GLY A 50 -15.82 -20.66 -11.56
CA GLY A 50 -15.48 -20.92 -12.95
C GLY A 50 -14.87 -19.71 -13.67
N LEU A 51 -14.34 -18.72 -12.94
CA LEU A 51 -13.62 -17.61 -13.56
C LEU A 51 -12.20 -18.03 -13.92
N GLU A 52 -11.73 -17.56 -15.08
CA GLU A 52 -10.34 -17.69 -15.52
C GLU A 52 -9.36 -17.09 -14.50
N TRP A 53 -8.15 -17.65 -14.43
CA TRP A 53 -7.17 -17.32 -13.39
C TRP A 53 -6.78 -15.84 -13.35
N GLU A 54 -6.60 -15.24 -14.52
CA GLU A 54 -6.25 -13.82 -14.67
C GLU A 54 -7.41 -12.90 -14.25
N LEU A 55 -8.64 -13.25 -14.63
CA LEU A 55 -9.84 -12.51 -14.25
C LEU A 55 -10.10 -12.62 -12.75
N ALA A 56 -9.94 -13.81 -12.16
CA ALA A 56 -10.07 -14.03 -10.73
C ALA A 56 -9.07 -13.18 -9.93
N GLY A 57 -7.81 -13.13 -10.35
CA GLY A 57 -6.78 -12.28 -9.73
C GLY A 57 -7.11 -10.79 -9.81
N THR A 58 -7.60 -10.34 -10.97
CA THR A 58 -8.03 -8.96 -11.19
C THR A 58 -9.20 -8.59 -10.27
N LEU A 59 -10.22 -9.46 -10.19
CA LEU A 59 -11.39 -9.23 -9.33
C LEU A 59 -11.03 -9.24 -7.85
N THR A 60 -10.16 -10.15 -7.39
CA THR A 60 -9.64 -10.13 -6.02
C THR A 60 -9.00 -8.79 -5.67
N SER A 61 -8.15 -8.28 -6.57
CA SER A 61 -7.49 -6.98 -6.39
C SER A 61 -8.51 -5.84 -6.32
N CYS A 62 -9.48 -5.81 -7.25
CA CYS A 62 -10.56 -4.83 -7.26
C CYS A 62 -11.40 -4.87 -5.98
N THR A 63 -11.76 -6.07 -5.50
CA THR A 63 -12.55 -6.25 -4.27
C THR A 63 -11.79 -5.79 -3.04
N LEU A 64 -10.51 -6.12 -2.91
CA LEU A 64 -9.68 -5.64 -1.79
C LEU A 64 -9.54 -4.12 -1.81
N VAL A 65 -9.35 -3.51 -2.98
CA VAL A 65 -9.31 -2.05 -3.13
C VAL A 65 -10.65 -1.42 -2.74
N ALA A 66 -11.76 -1.97 -3.22
CA ALA A 66 -13.11 -1.48 -2.89
C ALA A 66 -13.42 -1.60 -1.39
N LEU A 67 -13.10 -2.74 -0.77
CA LEU A 67 -13.26 -2.94 0.67
C LEU A 67 -12.39 -1.97 1.47
N SER A 68 -11.13 -1.78 1.05
CA SER A 68 -10.25 -0.81 1.69
C SER A 68 -10.81 0.62 1.58
N ALA A 69 -11.29 1.03 0.40
CA ALA A 69 -11.91 2.32 0.20
C ALA A 69 -13.14 2.51 1.11
N LEU A 70 -14.00 1.50 1.22
CA LEU A 70 -15.18 1.52 2.09
C LEU A 70 -14.78 1.61 3.58
N PHE A 71 -13.83 0.80 4.04
CA PHE A 71 -13.38 0.87 5.42
C PHE A 71 -12.63 2.15 5.74
N THR A 72 -11.98 2.76 4.76
CA THR A 72 -11.32 4.07 4.88
C THR A 72 -12.36 5.18 5.07
N THR A 73 -13.42 5.20 4.27
CA THR A 73 -14.48 6.22 4.41
C THR A 73 -15.25 6.08 5.73
N LEU A 74 -15.38 4.85 6.25
CA LEU A 74 -15.96 4.58 7.57
C LEU A 74 -14.98 4.84 8.75
N GLY A 75 -13.72 5.19 8.48
CA GLY A 75 -12.67 5.40 9.49
C GLY A 75 -12.25 4.14 10.25
N LEU A 76 -12.66 2.95 9.77
CA LEU A 76 -12.31 1.66 10.35
C LEU A 76 -10.90 1.23 9.92
N TYR A 77 -10.51 1.57 8.69
CA TYR A 77 -9.19 1.22 8.17
C TYR A 77 -8.08 1.93 8.95
N GLN A 78 -8.24 3.21 9.31
CA GLN A 78 -7.29 3.98 10.11
C GLN A 78 -7.05 3.33 11.47
N LYS A 79 -8.12 2.84 12.12
CA LYS A 79 -8.03 2.14 13.42
C LYS A 79 -7.29 0.81 13.30
N LEU A 80 -7.51 0.09 12.19
CA LEU A 80 -6.78 -1.13 11.87
C LEU A 80 -5.31 -0.80 11.60
N ALA A 81 -5.02 0.19 10.76
CA ALA A 81 -3.68 0.59 10.36
C ALA A 81 -2.83 1.07 11.54
N ALA A 82 -3.42 1.82 12.47
CA ALA A 82 -2.73 2.26 13.70
C ALA A 82 -2.25 1.08 14.57
N LYS A 83 -2.95 -0.06 14.54
CA LYS A 83 -2.60 -1.27 15.28
C LYS A 83 -1.74 -2.24 14.47
N ALA A 84 -1.95 -2.29 13.16
CA ALA A 84 -1.28 -3.17 12.22
C ALA A 84 0.11 -2.68 11.81
N GLY A 85 0.35 -1.36 11.92
CA GLY A 85 1.57 -0.72 11.46
C GLY A 85 1.85 -1.03 9.99
N ALA A 86 3.12 -1.28 9.69
CA ALA A 86 3.60 -1.57 8.33
C ALA A 86 2.86 -2.73 7.64
N GLY A 87 2.34 -3.72 8.40
CA GLY A 87 1.62 -4.87 7.85
C GLY A 87 0.34 -4.51 7.10
N SER A 88 -0.30 -3.38 7.44
CA SER A 88 -1.46 -2.87 6.68
C SER A 88 -1.09 -1.95 5.52
N LEU A 89 0.11 -1.35 5.56
CA LEU A 89 0.55 -0.37 4.57
C LEU A 89 1.13 -1.03 3.30
N VAL A 90 1.77 -2.19 3.45
CA VAL A 90 2.44 -2.91 2.35
C VAL A 90 1.47 -3.55 1.35
N PRO A 91 0.36 -4.19 1.76
CA PRO A 91 -0.61 -4.75 0.81
C PRO A 91 -1.33 -3.68 -0.02
N ILE A 92 -1.95 -4.08 -1.14
CA ILE A 92 -2.70 -3.17 -2.04
C ILE A 92 -3.79 -2.36 -1.32
N THR A 93 -4.32 -2.89 -0.21
CA THR A 93 -5.29 -2.20 0.63
C THR A 93 -4.71 -0.94 1.26
N GLY A 94 -3.43 -0.92 1.63
CA GLY A 94 -2.74 0.24 2.19
C GLY A 94 -2.61 1.39 1.19
N PHE A 95 -2.27 1.06 -0.06
CA PHE A 95 -2.28 2.02 -1.17
C PHE A 95 -3.68 2.61 -1.39
N ALA A 96 -4.72 1.77 -1.43
CA ALA A 96 -6.10 2.23 -1.57
C ALA A 96 -6.52 3.18 -0.44
N ASN A 97 -6.14 2.85 0.80
CA ASN A 97 -6.42 3.70 1.96
C ASN A 97 -5.71 5.06 1.85
N ALA A 98 -4.46 5.10 1.39
CA ALA A 98 -3.72 6.36 1.22
C ALA A 98 -4.38 7.27 0.17
N VAL A 99 -4.75 6.70 -0.98
CA VAL A 99 -5.44 7.45 -2.06
C VAL A 99 -6.81 7.96 -1.59
N VAL A 100 -7.60 7.13 -0.92
CA VAL A 100 -8.95 7.51 -0.46
C VAL A 100 -8.88 8.49 0.71
N SER A 101 -7.90 8.36 1.60
CA SER A 101 -7.66 9.35 2.68
C SER A 101 -7.35 10.72 2.09
N ALA A 102 -6.46 10.80 1.09
CA ALA A 102 -6.18 12.06 0.39
C ALA A 102 -7.43 12.61 -0.31
N ALA A 103 -8.28 11.75 -0.88
CA ALA A 103 -9.52 12.20 -1.49
C ALA A 103 -10.50 12.82 -0.47
N ILE A 104 -10.57 12.27 0.74
CA ILE A 104 -11.43 12.77 1.82
C ILE A 104 -10.88 14.09 2.39
N GLU A 105 -9.58 14.13 2.67
CA GLU A 105 -8.91 15.28 3.29
C GLU A 105 -8.93 16.51 2.39
N PHE A 106 -8.62 16.35 1.10
CA PHE A 106 -8.52 17.45 0.14
C PHE A 106 -9.82 17.67 -0.65
N LYS A 107 -10.97 17.24 -0.13
CA LYS A 107 -12.27 17.48 -0.74
C LYS A 107 -12.63 18.97 -0.78
N THR A 108 -12.20 19.74 0.22
CA THR A 108 -12.48 21.19 0.34
C THR A 108 -11.70 22.04 -0.66
N GLU A 109 -10.58 21.54 -1.19
CA GLU A 109 -9.73 22.23 -2.17
C GLU A 109 -10.26 22.12 -3.62
N GLY A 110 -11.42 21.48 -3.82
CA GLY A 110 -12.06 21.30 -5.12
C GLY A 110 -11.61 20.02 -5.84
N ARG A 111 -12.41 19.58 -6.82
CA ARG A 111 -12.27 18.24 -7.42
C ARG A 111 -11.01 18.04 -8.26
N VAL A 112 -10.57 19.08 -8.98
CA VAL A 112 -9.45 18.97 -9.94
C VAL A 112 -8.12 19.30 -9.26
N LEU A 113 -7.98 20.54 -8.77
CA LEU A 113 -6.73 21.03 -8.17
C LEU A 113 -6.49 20.52 -6.74
N GLY A 114 -7.56 20.13 -6.02
CA GLY A 114 -7.48 19.54 -4.69
C GLY A 114 -7.48 18.01 -4.75
N THR A 115 -8.67 17.42 -4.76
CA THR A 115 -8.88 15.96 -4.67
C THR A 115 -8.09 15.19 -5.74
N GLY A 116 -8.25 15.54 -7.02
CA GLY A 116 -7.60 14.86 -8.14
C GLY A 116 -6.08 14.97 -8.09
N ALA A 117 -5.54 16.17 -7.92
CA ALA A 117 -4.11 16.39 -7.83
C ALA A 117 -3.48 15.59 -6.67
N LYS A 118 -4.11 15.60 -5.49
CA LYS A 118 -3.57 14.93 -4.29
C LYS A 118 -3.64 13.41 -4.40
N MET A 119 -4.72 12.86 -4.93
CA MET A 119 -4.79 11.43 -5.27
C MET A 119 -3.67 11.04 -6.25
N PHE A 120 -3.41 11.89 -7.26
CA PHE A 120 -2.37 11.63 -8.25
C PHE A 120 -0.95 11.79 -7.69
N THR A 121 -0.72 12.59 -6.65
CA THR A 121 0.61 12.59 -5.99
C THR A 121 0.98 11.24 -5.36
N ILE A 122 -0.02 10.44 -5.00
CA ILE A 122 0.17 9.09 -4.45
C ILE A 122 0.19 8.05 -5.58
N ALA A 123 -0.76 8.13 -6.53
CA ALA A 123 -0.88 7.15 -7.62
C ALA A 123 0.13 7.34 -8.76
N GLY A 124 0.53 8.58 -9.03
CA GLY A 124 1.42 8.97 -10.12
C GLY A 124 2.77 8.24 -10.08
N PRO A 125 3.49 8.22 -8.95
CA PRO A 125 4.73 7.45 -8.84
C PRO A 125 4.55 5.96 -9.16
N VAL A 126 3.45 5.35 -8.71
CA VAL A 126 3.16 3.94 -8.98
C VAL A 126 2.95 3.70 -10.48
N ILE A 127 2.22 4.58 -11.15
CA ILE A 127 1.98 4.48 -12.60
C ILE A 127 3.28 4.65 -13.38
N VAL A 128 4.08 5.67 -13.06
CA VAL A 128 5.33 5.98 -13.78
C VAL A 128 6.34 4.85 -13.61
N TYR A 129 6.65 4.48 -12.37
CA TYR A 129 7.67 3.46 -12.11
C TYR A 129 7.19 2.05 -12.45
N GLY A 130 5.89 1.76 -12.29
CA GLY A 130 5.31 0.47 -12.70
C GLY A 130 5.37 0.27 -14.20
N THR A 131 4.97 1.28 -14.98
CA THR A 131 5.03 1.22 -16.45
C THR A 131 6.48 1.16 -16.94
N LEU A 132 7.37 1.97 -16.37
CA LEU A 132 8.79 1.95 -16.72
C LEU A 132 9.42 0.58 -16.43
N ALA A 133 9.15 -0.02 -15.26
CA ALA A 133 9.65 -1.34 -14.91
C ALA A 133 9.12 -2.42 -15.87
N ALA A 134 7.85 -2.35 -16.27
CA ALA A 134 7.28 -3.27 -17.25
C ALA A 134 7.96 -3.15 -18.62
N VAL A 135 8.25 -1.93 -19.09
CA VAL A 135 8.98 -1.70 -20.34
C VAL A 135 10.40 -2.24 -20.27
N VAL A 136 11.14 -1.93 -19.19
CA VAL A 136 12.51 -2.44 -18.99
C VAL A 136 12.53 -3.96 -18.98
N TYR A 137 11.60 -4.60 -18.25
CA TYR A 137 11.47 -6.05 -18.21
C TYR A 137 11.14 -6.64 -19.60
N GLY A 138 10.25 -6.00 -20.35
CA GLY A 138 9.96 -6.36 -21.73
C GLY A 138 11.19 -6.30 -22.63
N VAL A 139 11.99 -5.23 -22.55
CA VAL A 139 13.23 -5.12 -23.34
C VAL A 139 14.23 -6.22 -22.99
N VAL A 140 14.36 -6.57 -21.71
CA VAL A 140 15.24 -7.67 -21.25
C VAL A 140 14.78 -9.01 -21.84
N LEU A 141 13.49 -9.34 -21.72
CA LEU A 141 12.93 -10.58 -22.27
C LEU A 141 13.09 -10.67 -23.79
N TRP A 142 12.89 -9.55 -24.50
CA TRP A 142 13.07 -9.48 -25.94
C TRP A 142 14.53 -9.73 -26.33
N GLY A 143 15.48 -9.11 -25.63
CA GLY A 143 16.91 -9.30 -25.86
C GLY A 143 17.41 -10.72 -25.54
N MET A 144 16.75 -11.43 -24.61
CA MET A 144 17.05 -12.82 -24.28
C MET A 144 16.45 -13.83 -25.27
N GLY A 145 15.70 -13.38 -26.29
CA GLY A 145 15.00 -14.28 -27.22
C GLY A 145 13.87 -15.08 -26.56
N ALA A 146 13.42 -14.66 -25.37
CA ALA A 146 12.36 -15.32 -24.61
C ALA A 146 10.96 -14.89 -25.08
N MET A 147 10.88 -13.91 -26.00
CA MET A 147 9.65 -13.58 -26.73
C MET A 147 9.63 -14.34 -28.06
N VAL A 148 8.87 -15.44 -28.09
CA VAL A 148 8.40 -16.12 -29.31
C VAL A 148 6.89 -16.15 -29.25
#